data_AF-A0A4Q9I0B3-F1
#
_entry.id   AF-A0A4Q9I0B3-F1
#
_cell.length_a   1.000
_cell.length_b   1.000
_cell.length_c   1.000
_cell.angle_alpha   90.00
_cell.angle_beta   90.00
_cell.angle_gamma   90.00
#
_symmetry.space_group_name_H-M   'P 1'
#
loop_
_entity.id
_entity.type
_entity.pdbx_description
1 polymer ?
#
loop_
_entity_poly.entity_id
_entity_poly.type
_entity_poly.pdbx_seq_one_letter_code
_entity_poly.pdbx_strand_id
1 'polypeptide(L)'
;MVIKDTPEEWPVTATTTPFTGKKTSVRTDEVVMPDGATVTRDYQVHPGSVAILALDEADRVLVLRQYRHPVRQKLWEIPAGLLDIPGEHPLHAAERELYEEAHVKAADWRVLTDVYTTPGGCDEAVRIFLARELSEAEGERFEVSEEEADMELARVPLADLVRGALAGELHNNCLVVGVLALAAARHDAGPDALRPADAPWPARPFAS
;
A
#
# COMPACT_ATOMS: atom_id res chain seq x y z
N MET A 1 2.90 11.51 -27.70
CA MET A 1 2.04 10.55 -26.99
C MET A 1 2.26 10.78 -25.51
N VAL A 2 1.22 11.08 -24.74
CA VAL A 2 1.33 11.21 -23.28
C VAL A 2 1.08 9.83 -22.70
N ILE A 3 2.05 9.28 -21.95
CA ILE A 3 1.90 7.99 -21.28
C ILE A 3 1.20 8.26 -19.95
N LYS A 4 -0.09 7.94 -19.87
CA LYS A 4 -0.93 8.14 -18.67
C LYS A 4 -2.16 7.23 -18.73
N ASP A 5 -2.52 6.64 -17.60
CA ASP A 5 -3.77 5.89 -17.46
C ASP A 5 -4.99 6.82 -17.49
N THR A 6 -6.09 6.32 -18.03
CA THR A 6 -7.36 7.05 -18.12
C THR A 6 -8.47 6.26 -17.44
N PRO A 7 -9.33 6.92 -16.64
CA PRO A 7 -10.50 6.25 -16.11
C PRO A 7 -11.47 5.93 -17.25
N GLU A 8 -11.91 4.68 -17.31
CA GLU A 8 -12.95 4.21 -18.23
C GLU A 8 -13.90 3.28 -17.48
N GLU A 9 -15.18 3.36 -17.81
CA GLU A 9 -16.23 2.53 -17.23
C GLU A 9 -17.07 1.91 -18.34
N TRP A 10 -17.43 0.65 -18.14
CA TRP A 10 -18.32 -0.08 -19.02
C TRP A 10 -19.63 -0.40 -18.28
N PRO A 11 -20.78 -0.43 -18.96
CA PRO A 11 -22.06 -0.71 -18.31
C PRO A 11 -22.06 -2.08 -17.62
N VAL A 12 -22.47 -2.10 -16.35
CA VAL A 12 -22.72 -3.31 -15.57
C VAL A 12 -24.21 -3.61 -15.60
N THR A 13 -24.59 -4.80 -16.06
CA THR A 13 -26.00 -5.20 -16.22
C THR A 13 -26.52 -6.05 -15.04
N ALA A 14 -25.62 -6.71 -14.32
CA ALA A 14 -25.92 -7.44 -13.10
C ALA A 14 -24.69 -7.51 -12.19
N THR A 15 -24.93 -7.59 -10.88
CA THR A 15 -23.91 -7.76 -9.85
C THR A 15 -24.37 -8.80 -8.86
N THR A 16 -23.48 -9.71 -8.46
CA THR A 16 -23.69 -10.64 -7.34
C THR A 16 -22.48 -10.67 -6.40
N THR A 17 -22.70 -11.02 -5.14
CA THR A 17 -21.64 -11.12 -4.12
C THR A 17 -21.61 -12.55 -3.59
N PRO A 18 -20.92 -13.48 -4.28
CA PRO A 18 -20.91 -14.89 -3.89
C PRO A 18 -20.26 -15.14 -2.52
N PHE A 19 -19.40 -14.24 -2.05
CA PHE A 19 -18.72 -14.37 -0.76
C PHE A 19 -18.52 -13.01 -0.07
N THR A 20 -18.78 -12.97 1.23
CA THR A 20 -18.49 -11.81 2.09
C THR A 20 -17.66 -12.26 3.29
N GLY A 21 -16.42 -11.76 3.37
CA GLY A 21 -15.53 -11.97 4.51
C GLY A 21 -15.58 -10.81 5.50
N LYS A 22 -14.66 -10.83 6.48
CA LYS A 22 -14.55 -9.79 7.51
C LYS A 22 -14.05 -8.45 6.97
N LYS A 23 -13.04 -8.48 6.10
CA LYS A 23 -12.38 -7.29 5.53
C LYS A 23 -12.62 -7.10 4.04
N THR A 24 -12.86 -8.19 3.31
CA THR A 24 -13.01 -8.19 1.84
C THR A 24 -14.17 -9.07 1.41
N SER A 25 -14.70 -8.85 0.21
CA SER A 25 -15.71 -9.70 -0.43
C SER A 25 -15.28 -10.10 -1.84
N VAL A 26 -16.01 -11.01 -2.48
CA VAL A 26 -15.89 -11.30 -3.91
C VAL A 26 -17.13 -10.78 -4.60
N ARG A 27 -16.95 -10.03 -5.70
CA ARG A 27 -18.01 -9.52 -6.55
C ARG A 27 -17.91 -10.15 -7.94
N THR A 28 -19.06 -10.48 -8.50
CA THR A 28 -19.23 -10.97 -9.87
C THR A 28 -20.11 -9.98 -10.62
N ASP A 29 -19.56 -9.32 -11.64
CA ASP A 29 -20.27 -8.36 -12.49
C ASP A 29 -20.45 -8.89 -13.91
N GLU A 30 -21.62 -8.65 -14.51
CA GLU A 30 -21.90 -8.85 -15.93
C GLU A 30 -21.67 -7.53 -16.68
N VAL A 31 -20.57 -7.44 -17.43
CA VAL A 31 -20.08 -6.19 -18.03
C VAL A 31 -20.29 -6.19 -19.54
N VAL A 32 -20.84 -5.10 -20.09
CA VAL A 32 -21.02 -4.92 -21.54
C VAL A 32 -19.74 -4.33 -22.14
N MET A 33 -19.04 -5.13 -22.94
CA MET A 33 -17.82 -4.76 -23.64
C MET A 33 -18.09 -3.75 -24.77
N PRO A 34 -17.07 -3.03 -25.26
CA PRO A 34 -17.23 -2.06 -26.36
C PRO A 34 -17.79 -2.64 -27.67
N ASP A 35 -17.62 -3.94 -27.91
CA ASP A 35 -18.18 -4.66 -29.06
C ASP A 35 -19.64 -5.11 -28.84
N GLY A 36 -20.22 -4.82 -27.67
CA GLY A 36 -21.58 -5.18 -27.28
C GLY A 36 -21.71 -6.57 -26.64
N ALA A 37 -20.63 -7.34 -26.52
CA ALA A 37 -20.67 -8.63 -25.84
C ALA A 37 -20.77 -8.44 -24.31
N THR A 38 -21.55 -9.29 -23.64
CA THR A 38 -21.56 -9.34 -22.18
C THR A 38 -20.56 -10.37 -21.69
N VAL A 39 -19.74 -9.99 -20.71
CA VAL A 39 -18.76 -10.88 -20.08
C VAL A 39 -18.86 -10.83 -18.56
N THR A 40 -18.70 -11.99 -17.93
CA THR A 40 -18.62 -12.09 -16.47
C THR A 40 -17.23 -11.69 -15.97
N ARG A 41 -17.17 -10.95 -14.86
CA ARG A 41 -15.94 -10.54 -14.17
C ARG A 41 -16.04 -10.82 -12.68
N ASP A 42 -15.20 -11.74 -12.20
CA ASP A 42 -15.03 -12.02 -10.78
C ASP A 42 -13.81 -11.28 -10.24
N TYR A 43 -13.96 -10.60 -9.11
CA TYR A 43 -12.86 -9.90 -8.46
C TYR A 43 -13.11 -9.71 -6.97
N GLN A 44 -12.02 -9.56 -6.22
CA GLN A 44 -12.05 -9.20 -4.82
C GLN A 44 -12.34 -7.71 -4.67
N VAL A 45 -13.28 -7.38 -3.79
CA VAL A 45 -13.54 -6.02 -3.34
C VAL A 45 -12.76 -5.79 -2.05
N HIS A 46 -11.93 -4.77 -2.06
CA HIS A 46 -10.97 -4.43 -1.03
C HIS A 46 -11.17 -2.96 -0.58
N PRO A 47 -11.09 -2.66 0.72
CA PRO A 47 -11.21 -1.27 1.20
C PRO A 47 -10.13 -0.33 0.60
N GLY A 48 -9.01 -0.90 0.16
CA GLY A 48 -7.80 -0.18 -0.18
C GLY A 48 -6.88 -0.09 1.02
N SER A 49 -5.64 0.31 0.78
CA SER A 49 -4.59 0.25 1.80
C SER A 49 -3.65 1.43 1.68
N VAL A 50 -2.94 1.71 2.76
CA VAL A 50 -1.79 2.61 2.78
C VAL A 50 -0.56 1.83 3.21
N ALA A 51 0.60 2.24 2.73
CA ALA A 51 1.88 1.67 3.15
C ALA A 51 2.90 2.78 3.38
N ILE A 52 3.87 2.56 4.25
CA ILE A 52 4.79 3.58 4.72
C ILE A 52 6.22 3.12 4.55
N LEU A 53 6.93 3.71 3.59
CA LEU A 53 8.37 3.59 3.51
C LEU A 53 8.99 4.63 4.46
N ALA A 54 9.18 4.23 5.72
CA ALA A 54 9.80 5.07 6.74
C ALA A 54 11.33 4.98 6.65
N LEU A 55 11.97 6.09 6.27
CA LEU A 55 13.40 6.19 6.02
C LEU A 55 14.08 7.04 7.10
N ASP A 56 15.11 6.50 7.74
CA ASP A 56 15.91 7.26 8.72
C ASP A 56 17.12 8.00 8.11
N GLU A 57 17.76 8.83 8.93
CA GLU A 57 18.93 9.63 8.57
C GLU A 57 20.17 8.78 8.18
N ALA A 58 20.19 7.51 8.56
CA ALA A 58 21.25 6.56 8.23
C ALA A 58 20.95 5.75 6.95
N ASP A 59 19.97 6.19 6.16
CA ASP A 59 19.53 5.56 4.92
C ASP A 59 19.01 4.12 5.09
N ARG A 60 18.34 3.87 6.22
CA ARG A 60 17.69 2.59 6.51
C ARG A 60 16.19 2.72 6.50
N VAL A 61 15.54 1.71 5.94
CA VAL A 61 14.09 1.57 5.92
C VAL A 61 13.65 0.73 7.10
N LEU A 62 12.63 1.21 7.81
CA LEU A 62 11.91 0.44 8.82
C LEU A 62 11.07 -0.63 8.11
N VAL A 63 11.35 -1.88 8.43
CA VAL A 63 10.65 -3.05 7.89
C VAL A 63 10.19 -3.93 9.02
N LEU A 64 9.16 -4.71 8.75
CA LEU A 64 8.64 -5.74 9.62
C LEU A 64 8.70 -7.09 8.91
N ARG A 65 8.69 -8.19 9.69
CA ARG A 65 8.64 -9.54 9.16
C ARG A 65 7.42 -10.27 9.69
N GLN A 66 6.54 -10.67 8.79
CA GLN A 66 5.28 -11.33 9.16
C GLN A 66 4.92 -12.51 8.28
N TYR A 67 4.20 -13.48 8.85
CA TYR A 67 3.70 -14.63 8.09
C TYR A 67 2.45 -14.25 7.31
N ARG A 68 2.50 -14.44 5.98
CA ARG A 68 1.34 -14.28 5.11
C ARG A 68 0.83 -15.64 4.68
N HIS A 69 -0.31 -16.05 5.25
CA HIS A 69 -0.92 -17.34 4.97
C HIS A 69 -1.20 -17.62 3.48
N PRO A 70 -1.73 -16.66 2.67
CA PRO A 70 -2.03 -16.92 1.26
C PRO A 70 -0.83 -17.44 0.44
N VAL A 71 0.38 -16.96 0.75
CA VAL A 71 1.63 -17.38 0.09
C VAL A 71 2.48 -18.33 0.93
N ARG A 72 2.10 -18.60 2.18
CA ARG A 72 2.78 -19.51 3.13
C ARG A 72 4.24 -19.12 3.38
N GLN A 73 4.53 -17.83 3.46
CA GLN A 73 5.87 -17.31 3.70
C GLN A 73 5.90 -16.28 4.82
N LYS A 74 7.02 -16.19 5.52
CA LYS A 74 7.37 -15.00 6.30
C LYS A 74 8.02 -13.99 5.38
N LEU A 75 7.32 -12.89 5.10
CA LEU A 75 7.79 -11.85 4.20
C LEU A 75 8.37 -10.69 5.01
N TRP A 76 9.41 -10.06 4.48
CA TRP A 76 9.76 -8.70 4.87
C TRP A 76 8.83 -7.73 4.17
N GLU A 77 8.28 -6.78 4.93
CA GLU A 77 7.29 -5.82 4.47
C GLU A 77 7.62 -4.44 5.06
N ILE A 78 7.06 -3.39 4.47
CA ILE A 78 6.99 -2.08 5.12
C ILE A 78 5.69 -1.96 5.91
N PRO A 79 5.63 -1.10 6.96
CA PRO A 79 4.38 -0.86 7.66
C PRO A 79 3.24 -0.52 6.72
N ALA A 80 2.06 -1.08 6.95
CA ALA A 80 0.91 -0.93 6.08
C ALA A 80 -0.41 -1.32 6.75
N GLY A 81 -1.49 -0.66 6.36
CA GLY A 81 -2.81 -1.00 6.87
C GLY A 81 -3.97 -0.62 5.97
N LEU A 82 -5.15 -1.07 6.37
CA LEU A 82 -6.37 -0.96 5.59
C LEU A 82 -7.04 0.40 5.79
N LEU A 83 -7.74 0.86 4.76
CA LEU A 83 -8.66 2.00 4.85
C LEU A 83 -10.06 1.52 5.28
N ASP A 84 -10.15 0.90 6.45
CA ASP A 84 -11.40 0.31 6.95
C ASP A 84 -12.24 1.27 7.82
N ILE A 85 -11.74 2.46 8.12
CA ILE A 85 -12.48 3.55 8.75
C ILE A 85 -13.15 4.41 7.64
N PRO A 86 -14.49 4.49 7.58
CA PRO A 86 -15.18 5.21 6.53
C PRO A 86 -14.80 6.70 6.47
N GLY A 87 -14.31 7.12 5.31
CA GLY A 87 -13.91 8.52 5.06
C GLY A 87 -12.61 8.95 5.73
N GLU A 88 -11.83 8.01 6.28
CA GLU A 88 -10.51 8.31 6.83
C GLU A 88 -9.58 8.86 5.74
N HIS A 89 -8.88 9.95 6.08
CA HIS A 89 -7.88 10.53 5.20
C HIS A 89 -6.68 9.58 5.12
N PRO A 90 -6.16 9.24 3.93
CA PRO A 90 -5.12 8.21 3.78
C PRO A 90 -3.81 8.55 4.50
N LEU A 91 -3.45 9.84 4.62
CA LEU A 91 -2.32 10.24 5.46
C LEU A 91 -2.56 9.91 6.95
N HIS A 92 -3.75 10.16 7.49
CA HIS A 92 -4.05 9.85 8.88
C HIS A 92 -4.02 8.34 9.14
N ALA A 93 -4.53 7.54 8.18
CA ALA A 93 -4.38 6.09 8.22
C ALA A 93 -2.89 5.69 8.26
N ALA A 94 -2.06 6.29 7.39
CA ALA A 94 -0.64 5.97 7.34
C ALA A 94 0.12 6.34 8.62
N GLU A 95 -0.20 7.49 9.23
CA GLU A 95 0.35 7.93 10.51
C GLU A 95 -0.07 6.99 11.65
N ARG A 96 -1.34 6.58 11.67
CA ARG A 96 -1.89 5.62 12.65
C ARG A 96 -1.18 4.27 12.54
N GLU A 97 -1.08 3.70 11.35
CA GLU A 97 -0.44 2.40 11.13
C GLU A 97 1.05 2.42 11.45
N LEU A 98 1.78 3.49 11.11
CA LEU A 98 3.19 3.62 11.49
C LEU A 98 3.38 3.67 13.01
N TYR A 99 2.44 4.30 13.73
CA TYR A 99 2.42 4.32 15.18
C TYR A 99 2.07 2.94 15.77
N GLU A 100 1.01 2.30 15.27
CA GLU A 100 0.49 1.02 15.78
C GLU A 100 1.48 -0.13 15.56
N GLU A 101 2.01 -0.30 14.34
CA GLU A 101 2.86 -1.44 14.01
C GLU A 101 4.31 -1.27 14.50
N ALA A 102 4.80 -0.04 14.59
CA ALA A 102 6.23 0.21 14.78
C ALA A 102 6.61 1.21 15.88
N HIS A 103 5.65 1.85 16.56
CA HIS A 103 5.92 2.88 17.57
C HIS A 103 6.77 4.05 17.05
N VAL A 104 6.59 4.42 15.78
CA VAL A 104 7.34 5.49 15.12
C VAL A 104 6.39 6.60 14.68
N LYS A 105 6.88 7.85 14.73
CA LYS A 105 6.27 9.03 14.11
C LYS A 105 7.22 9.61 13.06
N ALA A 106 6.69 10.44 12.19
CA ALA A 106 7.45 11.14 11.16
C ALA A 106 6.92 12.57 11.00
N ALA A 107 7.82 13.51 10.73
CA ALA A 107 7.46 14.93 10.56
C ALA A 107 7.35 15.35 9.08
N ASP A 108 7.96 14.61 8.17
CA ASP A 108 7.88 14.87 6.73
C ASP A 108 7.27 13.68 5.99
N TRP A 109 6.18 13.97 5.28
CA TRP A 109 5.40 12.99 4.54
C TRP A 109 5.25 13.42 3.08
N ARG A 110 5.46 12.46 2.18
CA ARG A 110 5.26 12.63 0.74
C ARG A 110 4.56 11.41 0.17
N VAL A 111 3.78 11.58 -0.90
CA VAL A 111 3.30 10.42 -1.66
C VAL A 111 4.45 9.91 -2.51
N LEU A 112 4.92 8.70 -2.22
CA LEU A 112 5.98 8.04 -2.98
C LEU A 112 5.44 7.51 -4.30
N THR A 113 4.41 6.67 -4.26
CA THR A 113 3.73 6.15 -5.44
C THR A 113 2.35 5.58 -5.10
N ASP A 114 1.48 5.51 -6.10
CA ASP A 114 0.20 4.82 -6.01
C ASP A 114 0.26 3.58 -6.91
N VAL A 115 -0.29 2.45 -6.46
CA VAL A 115 -0.31 1.20 -7.22
C VAL A 115 -1.63 0.45 -7.06
N TYR A 116 -2.02 -0.26 -8.11
CA TYR A 116 -3.01 -1.33 -8.03
C TYR A 116 -2.27 -2.66 -7.86
N THR A 117 -2.67 -3.48 -6.89
CA THR A 117 -1.89 -4.67 -6.53
C THR A 117 -2.04 -5.80 -7.54
N THR A 118 -3.26 -6.04 -8.00
CA THR A 118 -3.58 -7.04 -9.03
C THR A 118 -4.82 -6.63 -9.84
N PRO A 119 -4.69 -5.67 -10.79
CA PRO A 119 -5.81 -5.05 -11.50
C PRO A 119 -6.78 -6.01 -12.21
N GLY A 120 -6.32 -7.22 -12.53
CA GLY A 120 -7.14 -8.23 -13.19
C GLY A 120 -8.13 -8.96 -12.27
N GLY A 121 -8.00 -8.83 -10.94
CA GLY A 121 -8.81 -9.63 -10.00
C GLY A 121 -9.02 -9.02 -8.62
N CYS A 122 -8.53 -7.81 -8.35
CA CYS A 122 -8.78 -7.08 -7.11
C CYS A 122 -8.87 -5.58 -7.41
N ASP A 123 -9.79 -4.89 -6.76
CA ASP A 123 -9.91 -3.42 -6.86
C ASP A 123 -9.05 -2.66 -5.83
N GLU A 124 -8.18 -3.38 -5.10
CA GLU A 124 -7.26 -2.78 -4.15
C GLU A 124 -6.32 -1.78 -4.83
N ALA A 125 -6.47 -0.53 -4.41
CA ALA A 125 -5.48 0.51 -4.61
C ALA A 125 -4.69 0.72 -3.32
N VAL A 126 -3.38 0.88 -3.46
CA VAL A 126 -2.46 1.18 -2.36
C VAL A 126 -1.75 2.49 -2.63
N ARG A 127 -1.76 3.38 -1.63
CA ARG A 127 -0.91 4.57 -1.62
C ARG A 127 0.29 4.32 -0.72
N ILE A 128 1.49 4.40 -1.30
CA ILE A 128 2.74 4.27 -0.57
C ILE A 128 3.24 5.68 -0.26
N PHE A 129 3.43 5.96 1.03
CA PHE A 129 4.03 7.19 1.51
C PHE A 129 5.52 7.01 1.77
N LEU A 130 6.29 8.08 1.54
CA LEU A 130 7.63 8.25 2.09
C LEU A 130 7.48 9.05 3.39
N ALA A 131 7.95 8.48 4.49
CA ALA A 131 8.00 9.13 5.80
C ALA A 131 9.47 9.36 6.20
N ARG A 132 9.80 10.60 6.58
CA ARG A 132 11.15 11.04 6.98
C ARG A 132 11.09 11.85 8.27
N GLU A 133 12.26 12.19 8.80
CA GLU A 133 12.39 12.88 10.10
C GLU A 133 11.70 12.05 11.20
N LEU A 134 12.13 10.79 11.29
CA LEU A 134 11.51 9.81 12.17
C LEU A 134 11.86 10.07 13.63
N SER A 135 10.88 9.90 14.51
CA SER A 135 11.05 9.93 15.96
C SER A 135 10.35 8.76 16.62
N GLU A 136 10.81 8.35 17.80
CA GLU A 136 10.09 7.38 18.62
C GLU A 136 8.82 8.00 19.15
N ALA A 137 7.75 7.21 19.15
CA ALA A 137 6.48 7.66 19.65
C ALA A 137 6.42 7.57 21.19
N GLU A 138 6.03 8.67 21.84
CA GLU A 138 5.65 8.66 23.25
C GLU A 138 4.26 8.03 23.42
N GLY A 139 4.10 7.08 24.35
CA GLY A 139 2.81 6.44 24.67
C GLY A 139 2.92 4.96 25.03
N GLU A 140 1.84 4.38 25.55
CA GLU A 140 1.75 2.92 25.72
C GLU A 140 1.67 2.24 24.36
N ARG A 141 2.27 1.05 24.26
CA ARG A 141 2.16 0.22 23.07
C ARG A 141 0.75 -0.35 22.97
N PHE A 142 0.10 -0.16 21.83
CA PHE A 142 -1.20 -0.79 21.58
C PHE A 142 -1.05 -2.30 21.80
N GLU A 143 -2.09 -2.92 22.37
CA GLU A 143 -2.12 -4.37 22.54
C GLU A 143 -1.95 -5.01 21.17
N VAL A 144 -0.83 -5.72 21.00
CA VAL A 144 -0.47 -6.45 19.79
C VAL A 144 -1.61 -7.42 19.49
N SER A 145 -2.21 -7.31 18.30
CA SER A 145 -3.25 -8.25 17.87
C SER A 145 -2.69 -9.68 17.80
N GLU A 146 -3.53 -10.72 17.87
CA GLU A 146 -3.06 -12.11 17.73
C GLU A 146 -2.28 -12.35 16.41
N GLU A 147 -2.56 -11.55 15.37
CA GLU A 147 -1.87 -11.63 14.07
C GLU A 147 -0.46 -11.02 14.10
N GLU A 148 -0.16 -10.12 15.04
CA GLU A 148 1.09 -9.37 15.15
C GLU A 148 2.04 -9.90 16.25
N ALA A 149 1.62 -10.90 17.02
CA ALA A 149 2.39 -11.42 18.17
C ALA A 149 3.80 -11.92 17.81
N ASP A 150 4.00 -12.32 16.54
CA ASP A 150 5.26 -12.85 16.00
C ASP A 150 5.99 -11.85 15.07
N MET A 151 5.60 -10.58 15.06
CA MET A 151 6.12 -9.56 14.15
C MET A 151 7.50 -9.05 14.59
N GLU A 152 8.51 -9.22 13.72
CA GLU A 152 9.89 -8.75 13.96
C GLU A 152 10.12 -7.41 13.26
N LEU A 153 10.54 -6.38 13.99
CA LEU A 153 10.93 -5.08 13.41
C LEU A 153 12.44 -5.01 13.16
N ALA A 154 12.83 -4.40 12.04
CA ALA A 154 14.22 -4.14 11.70
C ALA A 154 14.38 -2.82 10.94
N ARG A 155 15.60 -2.25 11.00
CA ARG A 155 16.03 -1.14 10.15
C ARG A 155 17.09 -1.63 9.19
N VAL A 156 16.78 -1.69 7.90
CA VAL A 156 17.63 -2.30 6.88
C VAL A 156 18.10 -1.23 5.89
N PRO A 157 19.39 -1.18 5.51
CA PRO A 157 19.85 -0.22 4.50
C PRO A 157 19.02 -0.31 3.22
N LEU A 158 18.60 0.84 2.67
CA LEU A 158 17.81 0.90 1.44
C LEU A 158 18.48 0.11 0.30
N ALA A 159 19.80 0.26 0.18
CA ALA A 159 20.59 -0.42 -0.84
C ALA A 159 20.49 -1.96 -0.74
N ASP A 160 20.35 -2.51 0.46
CA ASP A 160 20.26 -3.96 0.67
C ASP A 160 18.88 -4.47 0.25
N LEU A 161 17.83 -3.71 0.58
CA LEU A 161 16.46 -4.02 0.16
C LEU A 161 16.30 -3.93 -1.36
N VAL A 162 16.89 -2.92 -2.01
CA VAL A 162 16.90 -2.81 -3.47
C VAL A 162 17.61 -4.02 -4.10
N ARG A 163 18.76 -4.44 -3.57
CA ARG A 163 19.46 -5.63 -4.05
C ARG A 163 18.63 -6.90 -3.86
N GLY A 164 18.03 -7.09 -2.69
CA GLY A 164 17.16 -8.25 -2.42
C GLY A 164 15.93 -8.30 -3.31
N ALA A 165 15.31 -7.15 -3.61
CA ALA A 165 14.19 -7.06 -4.55
C ALA A 165 14.61 -7.46 -5.97
N LEU A 166 15.71 -6.90 -6.48
CA LEU A 166 16.22 -7.21 -7.82
C LEU A 166 16.76 -8.64 -7.95
N ALA A 167 17.23 -9.23 -6.86
CA ALA A 167 17.69 -10.61 -6.81
C ALA A 167 16.53 -11.64 -6.73
N GLY A 168 15.29 -11.20 -6.52
CA GLY A 168 14.15 -12.10 -6.32
C GLY A 168 14.16 -12.78 -4.95
N GLU A 169 14.72 -12.11 -3.94
CA GLU A 169 14.73 -12.59 -2.54
C GLU A 169 13.61 -11.93 -1.72
N LEU A 170 13.17 -10.74 -2.13
CA LEU A 170 12.09 -9.98 -1.52
C LEU A 170 10.91 -9.89 -2.49
N HIS A 171 9.71 -10.20 -2.00
CA HIS A 171 8.53 -10.45 -2.83
C HIS A 171 7.29 -9.65 -2.42
N ASN A 172 7.29 -9.01 -1.25
CA ASN A 172 6.15 -8.19 -0.83
C ASN A 172 6.00 -6.98 -1.77
N ASN A 173 4.81 -6.80 -2.32
CA ASN A 173 4.52 -5.78 -3.33
C ASN A 173 4.90 -4.37 -2.86
N CYS A 174 4.37 -3.93 -1.72
CA CYS A 174 4.60 -2.58 -1.19
C CYS A 174 6.08 -2.33 -0.89
N LEU A 175 6.78 -3.32 -0.33
CA LEU A 175 8.21 -3.22 -0.09
C LEU A 175 8.99 -3.08 -1.41
N VAL A 176 8.78 -3.98 -2.37
CA VAL A 176 9.49 -3.98 -3.66
C VAL A 176 9.24 -2.69 -4.43
N VAL A 177 7.97 -2.31 -4.59
CA VAL A 177 7.59 -1.07 -5.27
C VAL A 177 8.16 0.13 -4.54
N GLY A 178 8.02 0.21 -3.21
CA GLY A 178 8.47 1.34 -2.42
C GLY A 178 9.98 1.56 -2.54
N VAL A 179 10.80 0.51 -2.33
CA VAL A 179 12.27 0.69 -2.36
C VAL A 179 12.78 1.02 -3.75
N LEU A 180 12.19 0.44 -4.80
CA LEU A 180 12.55 0.75 -6.18
C LEU A 180 12.07 2.15 -6.59
N ALA A 181 10.89 2.59 -6.15
CA ALA A 181 10.39 3.94 -6.39
C ALA A 181 11.26 5.00 -5.70
N LEU A 182 11.67 4.77 -4.45
CA LEU A 182 12.58 5.70 -3.75
C LEU A 182 13.96 5.73 -4.42
N ALA A 183 14.50 4.58 -4.82
CA ALA A 183 15.75 4.52 -5.55
C ALA A 183 15.67 5.31 -6.87
N ALA A 184 14.58 5.16 -7.63
CA ALA A 184 14.36 5.92 -8.87
C ALA A 184 14.21 7.42 -8.60
N ALA A 185 13.42 7.83 -7.59
CA ALA A 185 13.21 9.23 -7.24
C ALA A 185 14.52 9.94 -6.87
N ARG A 186 15.45 9.24 -6.20
CA ARG A 186 16.78 9.77 -5.86
C ARG A 186 17.67 10.03 -7.07
N HIS A 187 17.48 9.28 -8.15
CA HIS A 187 18.23 9.45 -9.39
C HIS A 187 17.64 10.54 -10.31
N ASP A 188 16.41 10.98 -10.05
CA ASP A 188 15.72 12.01 -10.81
C ASP A 188 15.76 13.37 -10.07
N ALA A 189 14.61 14.01 -9.81
CA ALA A 189 14.54 15.31 -9.15
C ALA A 189 14.72 15.27 -7.61
N GLY A 190 14.89 14.07 -7.04
CA GLY A 190 15.06 13.84 -5.61
C GLY A 190 13.75 13.67 -4.84
N PRO A 191 13.80 13.13 -3.60
CA PRO A 191 12.59 12.85 -2.81
C PRO A 191 11.75 14.09 -2.48
N ASP A 192 12.35 15.29 -2.44
CA ASP A 192 11.62 16.53 -2.13
C ASP A 192 10.71 16.99 -3.27
N ALA A 193 10.94 16.49 -4.48
CA ALA A 193 10.11 16.72 -5.66
C ALA A 193 8.91 15.77 -5.77
N LEU A 194 8.80 14.79 -4.85
CA LEU A 194 7.64 13.91 -4.77
C LEU A 194 6.37 14.72 -4.46
N ARG A 195 5.23 14.13 -4.85
CA ARG A 195 3.91 14.71 -4.63
C ARG A 195 3.68 14.99 -3.13
N PRO A 196 3.01 16.09 -2.77
CA PRO A 196 2.69 16.39 -1.39
C PRO A 196 1.77 15.30 -0.80
N ALA A 197 1.79 15.12 0.52
CA ALA A 197 1.06 14.04 1.20
C ALA A 197 -0.46 14.09 1.00
N ASP A 198 -1.01 15.28 0.77
CA ASP A 198 -2.42 15.57 0.50
C ASP A 198 -2.79 15.50 -0.99
N ALA A 199 -1.85 15.09 -1.86
CA ALA A 199 -2.11 15.02 -3.29
C ALA A 199 -3.35 14.15 -3.59
N PRO A 200 -4.21 14.56 -4.54
CA PRO A 200 -5.41 13.78 -4.87
C PRO A 200 -5.10 12.31 -5.19
N TRP A 201 -6.04 11.43 -4.83
CA TRP A 201 -5.96 10.01 -5.16
C TRP A 201 -7.20 9.57 -5.94
N PRO A 202 -7.14 9.56 -7.28
CA PRO A 202 -8.31 9.22 -8.09
C PRO A 202 -8.87 7.81 -7.84
N ALA A 203 -8.02 6.85 -7.48
CA ALA A 203 -8.45 5.47 -7.20
C ALA A 203 -9.26 5.33 -5.91
N ARG A 204 -9.01 6.20 -4.93
CA ARG A 204 -9.69 6.27 -3.63
C ARG A 204 -9.81 7.73 -3.19
N PRO A 205 -10.81 8.48 -3.71
CA PRO A 205 -10.97 9.89 -3.39
C PRO A 205 -11.22 10.11 -1.89
N PHE A 206 -10.66 11.19 -1.35
CA PHE A 206 -10.81 11.61 0.04
C PHE A 206 -11.02 13.12 0.12
N ALA A 207 -11.58 13.60 1.24
CA ALA A 207 -11.72 15.02 1.50
C ALA A 207 -10.40 15.60 2.04
N SER A 208 -9.96 16.71 1.46
CA SER A 208 -8.81 17.51 1.93
C SER A 208 -9.14 18.31 3.18
#